data_AF-A0A8S2Z3G1-F1
#
_entry.id   AF-A0A8S2Z3G1-F1
#
_cell.length_a   1.000
_cell.length_b   1.000
_cell.length_c   1.000
_cell.angle_alpha   90.00
_cell.angle_beta   90.00
_cell.angle_gamma   90.00
#
_symmetry.space_group_name_H-M   'P 1'
#
loop_
_entity.id
_entity.type
_entity.pdbx_description
1 polymer ?
#
loop_
_entity_poly.entity_id
_entity_poly.type
_entity_poly.pdbx_seq_one_letter_code
_entity_poly.pdbx_strand_id
1 'polypeptide(L)'
;MVSYSATNLDLSDINRNEAFYRVAPSDHFAAFVISKLFQQFNWSSVSVIIQNDDYGYGGLKALKEEFYSASIQIINQLEFDKKTDNFTAINNWAQILSISSCRIVLVWATRNVTYSILKHAQKKNMTSSDFVWILTNDVPIDHFNQSEKERLAGILTVIPVPGALVDVAINLSLLTDAKEICDEVNNHSCSVNHE
;
A
#
# COMPACT_ATOMS: atom_id res chain seq x y z
N MET A 1 9.32 -1.96 -21.52
CA MET A 1 7.97 -1.90 -20.90
C MET A 1 8.08 -1.13 -19.60
N VAL A 2 7.45 0.04 -19.52
CA VAL A 2 7.38 0.83 -18.28
C VAL A 2 6.12 0.41 -17.54
N SER A 3 6.25 -0.26 -16.40
CA SER A 3 5.11 -0.55 -15.52
C SER A 3 5.14 0.43 -14.36
N TYR A 4 4.12 1.28 -14.30
CA TYR A 4 3.95 2.32 -13.29
C TYR A 4 3.59 1.77 -11.90
N SER A 5 3.10 0.53 -11.79
CA SER A 5 2.63 -0.04 -10.52
C SER A 5 3.06 -1.49 -10.24
N ALA A 6 4.03 -2.04 -10.97
CA ALA A 6 4.55 -3.36 -10.67
C ALA A 6 5.68 -3.27 -9.62
N THR A 7 5.34 -3.51 -8.37
CA THR A 7 6.25 -3.65 -7.21
C THR A 7 6.86 -5.05 -7.08
N ASN A 8 6.48 -6.00 -7.95
CA ASN A 8 6.97 -7.38 -7.91
C ASN A 8 8.52 -7.49 -8.07
N LEU A 9 9.11 -8.39 -7.28
CA LEU A 9 10.54 -8.69 -7.12
C LEU A 9 11.15 -9.50 -8.27
N ASP A 10 10.34 -10.09 -9.16
CA ASP A 10 10.83 -10.88 -10.32
C ASP A 10 11.55 -10.06 -11.40
N LEU A 11 11.64 -8.74 -11.22
CA LEU A 11 12.38 -7.83 -12.13
C LEU A 11 13.74 -7.40 -11.58
N SER A 12 14.20 -7.98 -10.47
CA SER A 12 15.48 -7.63 -9.83
C SER A 12 16.71 -8.36 -10.39
N ASP A 13 16.54 -9.25 -11.37
CA ASP A 13 17.65 -9.89 -12.08
C ASP A 13 18.25 -8.92 -13.13
N ILE A 14 19.27 -8.17 -12.69
CA ILE A 14 20.02 -7.18 -13.49
C ILE A 14 20.68 -7.82 -14.74
N ASN A 15 20.92 -9.14 -14.73
CA ASN A 15 21.49 -9.85 -15.88
C ASN A 15 20.47 -10.25 -16.96
N ARG A 16 19.16 -10.07 -16.74
CA ARG A 16 18.11 -10.45 -17.70
C ARG A 16 17.33 -9.30 -18.30
N ASN A 17 17.33 -8.11 -17.70
CA ASN A 17 16.53 -6.99 -18.15
C ASN A 17 17.36 -5.71 -18.23
N GLU A 18 17.84 -5.40 -19.44
CA GLU A 18 18.47 -4.13 -19.76
C GLU A 18 17.52 -2.96 -19.39
N ALA A 19 17.99 -2.09 -18.50
CA ALA A 19 17.41 -0.80 -18.11
C ALA A 19 15.98 -0.83 -17.51
N PHE A 20 15.84 -1.33 -16.27
CA PHE A 20 14.71 -0.98 -15.40
C PHE A 20 15.09 0.15 -14.42
N TYR A 21 14.77 1.39 -14.78
CA TYR A 21 14.75 2.51 -13.83
C TYR A 21 13.34 2.63 -13.24
N ARG A 22 13.18 2.47 -11.92
CA ARG A 22 11.89 2.72 -11.24
C ARG A 22 11.94 4.05 -10.48
N VAL A 23 10.92 4.88 -10.68
CA VAL A 23 10.69 6.16 -9.97
C VAL A 23 9.86 5.96 -8.68
N ALA A 24 9.28 4.77 -8.48
CA ALA A 24 8.59 4.41 -7.24
C ALA A 24 9.60 3.89 -6.20
N PRO A 25 9.55 4.34 -4.94
CA PRO A 25 10.41 3.82 -3.89
C PRO A 25 10.15 2.33 -3.66
N SER A 26 11.20 1.59 -3.31
CA SER A 26 11.12 0.15 -3.12
C SER A 26 10.25 -0.21 -1.91
N ASP A 27 9.60 -1.38 -1.97
CA ASP A 27 8.87 -1.96 -0.83
C ASP A 27 9.75 -2.09 0.42
N HIS A 28 11.07 -2.31 0.24
CA HIS A 28 12.05 -2.29 1.31
C HIS A 28 12.12 -0.95 2.03
N PHE A 29 12.10 0.16 1.31
CA PHE A 29 12.14 1.48 1.93
C PHE A 29 10.88 1.75 2.76
N ALA A 30 9.70 1.37 2.25
CA ALA A 30 8.46 1.46 3.01
C ALA A 30 8.50 0.59 4.28
N ALA A 31 8.94 -0.66 4.16
CA ALA A 31 9.12 -1.56 5.29
C ALA A 31 10.13 -1.01 6.32
N PHE A 32 11.23 -0.41 5.86
CA PHE A 32 12.23 0.23 6.71
C PHE A 32 11.63 1.40 7.49
N VAL A 33 10.90 2.30 6.83
CA VAL A 33 10.22 3.44 7.48
C VAL A 33 9.22 2.94 8.53
N ILE A 34 8.46 1.90 8.21
CA ILE A 34 7.54 1.26 9.16
C ILE A 34 8.32 0.67 10.35
N SER A 35 9.47 0.02 10.13
CA SER A 35 10.29 -0.50 11.24
C SER A 35 10.78 0.63 12.17
N LYS A 36 11.14 1.78 11.61
CA LYS A 36 11.57 2.96 12.37
C LYS A 36 10.43 3.56 13.19
N LEU A 37 9.23 3.58 12.62
CA LEU A 37 8.02 3.96 13.34
C LEU A 37 7.81 3.06 14.57
N PHE A 38 7.88 1.74 14.39
CA PHE A 38 7.73 0.79 15.50
C PHE A 38 8.78 1.00 16.60
N GLN A 39 10.05 1.22 16.21
CA GLN A 39 11.12 1.53 17.15
C GLN A 39 10.85 2.83 17.92
N GLN A 40 10.39 3.89 17.24
CA GLN A 40 10.08 5.18 17.87
C GLN A 40 8.97 5.08 18.92
N PHE A 41 7.96 4.23 18.69
CA PHE A 41 6.84 4.03 19.60
C PHE A 41 7.03 2.83 20.55
N ASN A 42 8.21 2.19 20.55
CA ASN A 42 8.51 0.98 21.32
C ASN A 42 7.50 -0.15 21.09
N TRP A 43 6.97 -0.27 19.87
CA TRP A 43 6.10 -1.36 19.48
C TRP A 43 6.94 -2.57 19.04
N SER A 44 6.67 -3.73 19.63
CA SER A 44 7.42 -4.96 19.38
C SER A 44 6.61 -6.05 18.68
N SER A 45 5.32 -5.82 18.41
CA SER A 45 4.47 -6.83 17.78
C SER A 45 3.39 -6.22 16.88
N VAL A 46 3.01 -6.96 15.83
CA VAL A 46 2.01 -6.53 14.84
C VAL A 46 1.28 -7.72 14.23
N SER A 47 0.00 -7.52 13.89
CA SER A 47 -0.74 -8.41 12.99
C SER A 47 -0.74 -7.82 11.59
N VAL A 48 -0.38 -8.61 10.58
CA VAL A 48 -0.26 -8.15 9.19
C VAL A 48 -1.38 -8.74 8.35
N ILE A 49 -2.09 -7.89 7.62
CA ILE A 49 -3.05 -8.27 6.58
C ILE A 49 -2.42 -7.94 5.23
N ILE A 50 -2.32 -8.93 4.35
CA ILE A 50 -1.81 -8.75 2.99
C ILE A 50 -2.88 -9.03 1.94
N GLN A 51 -2.77 -8.36 0.80
CA GLN A 51 -3.45 -8.76 -0.42
C GLN A 51 -2.91 -10.13 -0.88
N ASN A 52 -3.79 -11.09 -1.19
CA ASN A 52 -3.41 -12.44 -1.59
C ASN A 52 -2.97 -12.50 -3.07
N ASP A 53 -1.85 -11.83 -3.37
CA ASP A 53 -1.12 -11.91 -4.63
C ASP A 53 0.34 -11.47 -4.43
N ASP A 54 1.14 -11.53 -5.50
CA ASP A 54 2.58 -11.26 -5.46
C ASP A 54 2.94 -9.90 -4.85
N TYR A 55 2.06 -8.90 -4.98
CA TYR A 55 2.29 -7.60 -4.36
C TYR A 55 2.26 -7.69 -2.83
N GLY A 56 1.22 -8.32 -2.27
CA GLY A 56 1.12 -8.50 -0.83
C GLY A 56 2.22 -9.41 -0.26
N TYR A 57 2.57 -10.49 -0.96
CA TYR A 57 3.67 -11.37 -0.54
C TYR A 57 5.05 -10.70 -0.62
N GLY A 58 5.29 -9.86 -1.64
CA GLY A 58 6.50 -9.06 -1.76
C GLY A 58 6.66 -8.09 -0.58
N GLY A 59 5.60 -7.36 -0.24
CA GLY A 59 5.56 -6.48 0.92
C GLY A 59 5.79 -7.21 2.26
N LEU A 60 5.14 -8.35 2.44
CA LEU A 60 5.34 -9.19 3.63
C LEU A 60 6.80 -9.65 3.77
N LYS A 61 7.45 -10.01 2.66
CA LYS A 61 8.86 -10.39 2.65
C LYS A 61 9.74 -9.23 3.11
N ALA A 62 9.54 -8.04 2.54
CA ALA A 62 10.26 -6.84 2.94
C ALA A 62 10.06 -6.51 4.44
N LEU A 63 8.82 -6.60 4.94
CA LEU A 63 8.52 -6.44 6.37
C LEU A 63 9.26 -7.45 7.24
N LYS A 64 9.27 -8.74 6.87
CA LYS A 64 9.97 -9.78 7.65
C LYS A 64 11.46 -9.49 7.78
N GLU A 65 12.11 -9.02 6.72
CA GLU A 65 13.53 -8.69 6.72
C GLU A 65 13.85 -7.48 7.62
N GLU A 66 13.08 -6.40 7.49
CA GLU A 66 13.27 -5.18 8.31
C GLU A 66 12.90 -5.40 9.78
N PHE A 67 11.80 -6.12 10.05
CA PHE A 67 11.33 -6.39 11.41
C PHE A 67 12.22 -7.37 12.16
N TYR A 68 12.83 -8.34 11.47
CA TYR A 68 13.81 -9.23 12.08
C TYR A 68 14.98 -8.42 12.67
N SER A 69 15.53 -7.50 11.88
CA SER A 69 16.64 -6.63 12.31
C SER A 69 16.24 -5.67 13.43
N ALA A 70 14.95 -5.31 13.52
CA ALA A 70 14.40 -4.40 14.52
C ALA A 70 13.82 -5.10 15.76
N SER A 71 13.88 -6.44 15.85
CA SER A 71 13.25 -7.23 16.94
C SER A 71 11.73 -7.01 17.07
N ILE A 72 11.03 -6.84 15.94
CA ILE A 72 9.57 -6.70 15.86
C ILE A 72 8.98 -8.04 15.39
N GLN A 73 7.95 -8.53 16.07
CA GLN A 73 7.33 -9.82 15.76
C GLN A 73 6.01 -9.65 14.98
N ILE A 74 5.89 -10.37 13.86
CA ILE A 74 4.60 -10.57 13.20
C ILE A 74 3.88 -11.72 13.91
N ILE A 75 2.82 -11.41 14.66
CA ILE A 75 2.07 -12.39 15.48
C ILE A 75 1.05 -13.14 14.65
N ASN A 76 0.37 -12.42 13.75
CA ASN A 76 -0.62 -12.98 12.85
C ASN A 76 -0.33 -12.51 11.43
N GLN A 77 -0.49 -13.42 10.47
CA GLN A 77 -0.48 -13.13 9.04
C GLN A 77 -1.85 -13.54 8.50
N LEU A 78 -2.55 -12.57 7.92
CA LEU A 78 -3.89 -12.74 7.36
C LEU A 78 -3.84 -12.34 5.89
N GLU A 79 -4.60 -13.05 5.08
CA GLU A 79 -4.65 -12.84 3.64
C GLU A 79 -6.05 -12.44 3.21
N PHE A 80 -6.12 -11.41 2.36
CA PHE A 80 -7.35 -10.90 1.78
C PHE A 80 -7.34 -11.16 0.27
N ASP A 81 -8.29 -11.95 -0.21
CA ASP A 81 -8.47 -12.22 -1.62
C ASP A 81 -9.37 -11.17 -2.27
N LYS A 82 -8.76 -10.37 -3.14
CA LYS A 82 -9.44 -9.34 -3.92
C LYS A 82 -10.51 -9.87 -4.88
N LYS A 83 -10.42 -11.14 -5.30
CA LYS A 83 -11.39 -11.76 -6.23
C LYS A 83 -12.70 -12.10 -5.52
N THR A 84 -12.59 -12.57 -4.28
CA THR A 84 -13.75 -12.93 -3.45
C THR A 84 -14.19 -11.80 -2.52
N ASP A 85 -13.44 -10.69 -2.48
CA ASP A 85 -13.61 -9.57 -1.56
C ASP A 85 -13.71 -10.04 -0.10
N ASN A 86 -12.85 -11.00 0.26
CA ASN A 86 -12.93 -11.66 1.56
C ASN A 86 -11.58 -12.22 2.01
N PHE A 87 -11.48 -12.56 3.29
CA PHE A 87 -10.30 -13.23 3.84
C PHE A 87 -10.25 -14.69 3.40
N THR A 88 -9.07 -15.19 3.01
CA THR A 88 -8.87 -16.55 2.48
C THR A 88 -8.90 -17.61 3.57
N ALA A 89 -10.10 -17.97 4.04
CA ALA A 89 -10.44 -19.18 4.81
C ALA A 89 -9.64 -19.50 6.09
N ILE A 90 -8.63 -18.73 6.47
CA ILE A 90 -8.04 -18.76 7.80
C ILE A 90 -9.15 -18.38 8.78
N ASN A 91 -9.39 -19.25 9.76
CA ASN A 91 -10.30 -19.09 10.91
C ASN A 91 -10.70 -17.63 11.15
N ASN A 92 -12.00 -17.34 11.22
CA ASN A 92 -12.61 -16.00 11.41
C ASN A 92 -11.59 -14.92 11.80
N TRP A 93 -11.02 -14.21 10.81
CA TRP A 93 -9.94 -13.24 11.01
C TRP A 93 -10.23 -12.23 12.14
N ALA A 94 -11.50 -11.88 12.33
CA ALA A 94 -11.96 -11.00 13.40
C ALA A 94 -11.74 -11.61 14.79
N GLN A 95 -11.95 -12.92 14.91
CA GLN A 95 -11.66 -13.67 16.13
C GLN A 95 -10.15 -13.75 16.41
N ILE A 96 -9.32 -13.96 15.38
CA ILE A 96 -7.85 -13.99 15.54
C ILE A 96 -7.36 -12.67 16.13
N LEU A 97 -7.78 -11.56 15.54
CA LEU A 97 -7.40 -10.23 16.01
C LEU A 97 -8.04 -9.87 17.36
N SER A 98 -9.24 -10.37 17.68
CA SER A 98 -9.89 -10.07 18.97
C SER A 98 -9.22 -10.78 20.15
N ILE A 99 -8.79 -12.04 19.98
CA ILE A 99 -8.10 -12.80 21.04
C ILE A 99 -6.60 -12.50 21.11
N SER A 100 -6.02 -11.95 20.04
CA SER A 100 -4.65 -11.48 20.03
C SER A 100 -4.42 -10.47 21.16
N SER A 101 -3.24 -10.42 21.75
CA SER A 101 -2.83 -9.31 22.63
C SER A 101 -2.32 -8.11 21.84
N CYS A 102 -2.01 -8.30 20.56
CA CYS A 102 -1.55 -7.24 19.67
C CYS A 102 -2.75 -6.42 19.16
N ARG A 103 -2.64 -5.09 19.30
CA ARG A 103 -3.66 -4.12 18.85
C ARG A 103 -3.24 -3.35 17.60
N ILE A 104 -2.02 -3.59 17.11
CA ILE A 104 -1.50 -2.94 15.90
C ILE A 104 -1.76 -3.85 14.71
N VAL A 105 -2.49 -3.32 13.73
CA VAL A 105 -2.83 -4.03 12.49
C VAL A 105 -2.21 -3.28 11.33
N LEU A 106 -1.33 -3.93 10.59
CA LEU A 106 -0.69 -3.38 9.40
C LEU A 106 -1.34 -3.96 8.15
N VAL A 107 -1.73 -3.12 7.20
CA VAL A 107 -2.32 -3.52 5.92
C VAL A 107 -1.35 -3.25 4.77
N TRP A 108 -0.92 -4.33 4.11
CA TRP A 108 -0.14 -4.29 2.87
C TRP A 108 -1.00 -4.71 1.68
N ALA A 109 -1.69 -3.74 1.08
CA ALA A 109 -2.61 -3.98 -0.02
C ALA A 109 -2.75 -2.74 -0.91
N THR A 110 -3.26 -2.93 -2.12
CA THR A 110 -3.55 -1.82 -3.03
C THR A 110 -4.70 -0.96 -2.50
N ARG A 111 -4.80 0.31 -2.92
CA ARG A 111 -5.84 1.27 -2.48
C ARG A 111 -7.25 0.67 -2.38
N ASN A 112 -7.72 -0.01 -3.43
CA ASN A 112 -9.07 -0.58 -3.47
C ASN A 112 -9.23 -1.76 -2.51
N VAL A 113 -8.21 -2.60 -2.37
CA VAL A 113 -8.24 -3.74 -1.44
C VAL A 113 -8.15 -3.26 0.01
N THR A 114 -7.32 -2.25 0.30
CA THR A 114 -7.26 -1.59 1.61
C THR A 114 -8.62 -1.02 2.01
N TYR A 115 -9.33 -0.38 1.08
CA TYR A 115 -10.70 0.08 1.29
C TYR A 115 -11.64 -1.05 1.69
N SER A 116 -11.65 -2.16 0.95
CA SER A 116 -12.45 -3.34 1.28
C SER A 116 -12.13 -3.90 2.67
N ILE A 117 -10.84 -4.04 3.01
CA ILE A 117 -10.40 -4.51 4.32
C ILE A 117 -10.96 -3.61 5.44
N LEU A 118 -10.88 -2.29 5.30
CA LEU A 118 -11.42 -1.35 6.29
C LEU A 118 -12.95 -1.46 6.42
N LYS A 119 -13.68 -1.66 5.32
CA LYS A 119 -15.14 -1.91 5.38
C LYS A 119 -15.45 -3.20 6.14
N HIS A 120 -14.65 -4.25 5.98
CA HIS A 120 -14.80 -5.49 6.76
C HIS A 120 -14.46 -5.26 8.25
N ALA A 121 -13.42 -4.49 8.55
CA ALA A 121 -13.04 -4.08 9.90
C ALA A 121 -14.14 -3.30 10.62
N GLN A 122 -14.75 -2.33 9.95
CA GLN A 122 -15.86 -1.54 10.51
C GLN A 122 -17.09 -2.40 10.81
N LYS A 123 -17.47 -3.31 9.90
CA LYS A 123 -18.58 -4.26 10.12
C LYS A 123 -18.37 -5.15 11.35
N LYS A 124 -17.13 -5.36 11.77
CA LYS A 124 -16.76 -6.16 12.96
C LYS A 124 -16.39 -5.30 14.17
N ASN A 125 -16.55 -3.99 14.10
CA ASN A 125 -16.17 -3.03 15.16
C ASN A 125 -14.68 -3.05 15.52
N MET A 126 -13.81 -3.31 14.55
CA MET A 126 -12.37 -3.46 14.76
C MET A 126 -11.56 -2.23 14.37
N THR A 127 -12.22 -1.17 13.93
CA THR A 127 -11.62 0.16 13.77
C THR A 127 -11.92 1.07 14.97
N SER A 128 -12.35 0.49 16.10
CA SER A 128 -12.51 1.23 17.36
C SER A 128 -11.15 1.74 17.86
N SER A 129 -11.18 2.61 18.87
CA SER A 129 -10.00 3.11 19.57
C SER A 129 -9.09 2.04 20.18
N ASP A 130 -9.55 0.78 20.24
CA ASP A 130 -8.76 -0.33 20.74
C ASP A 130 -7.66 -0.75 19.75
N PHE A 131 -7.78 -0.39 18.47
CA PHE A 131 -6.85 -0.79 17.43
C PHE A 131 -6.09 0.41 16.83
N VAL A 132 -4.83 0.18 16.51
CA VAL A 132 -4.02 1.10 15.69
C VAL A 132 -3.86 0.45 14.32
N TRP A 133 -4.42 1.08 13.29
CA TRP A 133 -4.27 0.60 11.92
C TRP A 133 -3.19 1.38 11.19
N ILE A 134 -2.28 0.66 10.54
CA ILE A 134 -1.20 1.21 9.72
C ILE A 134 -1.42 0.76 8.29
N LEU A 135 -1.59 1.70 7.36
CA LEU A 135 -1.86 1.43 5.95
C LEU A 135 -0.65 1.81 5.10
N THR A 136 -0.37 1.03 4.05
CA THR A 136 0.72 1.29 3.08
C THR A 136 0.27 2.01 1.82
N ASN A 137 -1.04 2.18 1.67
CA ASN A 137 -1.68 2.93 0.59
C ASN A 137 -2.80 3.76 1.20
N ASP A 138 -3.12 4.87 0.54
CA ASP A 138 -4.28 5.66 0.89
C ASP A 138 -5.59 4.91 0.61
N VAL A 139 -6.70 5.52 1.03
CA VAL A 139 -8.05 5.00 0.82
C VAL A 139 -8.96 6.12 0.32
N PRO A 140 -9.98 5.81 -0.51
CA PRO A 140 -10.97 6.78 -0.92
C PRO A 140 -11.89 7.14 0.25
N ILE A 141 -11.47 8.09 1.09
CA ILE A 141 -12.17 8.52 2.32
C ILE A 141 -13.59 9.01 2.01
N ASP A 142 -13.76 9.64 0.85
CA ASP A 142 -14.99 10.11 0.24
C ASP A 142 -16.03 9.01 0.00
N HIS A 143 -15.64 7.74 -0.08
CA HIS A 143 -16.57 6.60 -0.18
C HIS A 143 -17.17 6.17 1.17
N PHE A 144 -16.69 6.70 2.30
CA PHE A 144 -17.25 6.43 3.62
C PHE A 144 -18.30 7.48 4.00
N ASN A 145 -19.34 7.07 4.73
CA ASN A 145 -20.28 8.02 5.32
C ASN A 145 -19.69 8.70 6.58
N GLN A 146 -20.35 9.72 7.11
CA GLN A 146 -19.84 10.51 8.23
C GLN A 146 -19.52 9.67 9.48
N SER A 147 -20.43 8.77 9.85
CA SER A 147 -20.22 7.87 11.01
C SER A 147 -19.07 6.88 10.76
N GLU A 148 -18.90 6.41 9.54
CA GLU A 148 -17.78 5.55 9.18
C GLU A 148 -16.44 6.31 9.22
N LYS A 149 -16.39 7.58 8.77
CA LYS A 149 -15.17 8.41 8.82
C LYS A 149 -14.68 8.62 10.25
N GLU A 150 -15.59 8.88 11.18
CA GLU A 150 -15.25 9.03 12.61
C GLU A 150 -14.60 7.77 13.18
N ARG A 151 -14.99 6.61 12.66
CA ARG A 151 -14.43 5.29 13.03
C ARG A 151 -13.12 4.96 12.30
N LEU A 152 -12.59 5.87 11.48
CA LEU A 152 -11.25 5.80 10.90
C LEU A 152 -10.27 6.75 11.60
N ALA A 153 -10.71 7.45 12.66
CA ALA A 153 -9.83 8.29 13.45
C ALA A 153 -8.71 7.46 14.09
N GLY A 154 -7.45 7.93 13.97
CA GLY A 154 -6.28 7.25 14.51
C GLY A 154 -5.62 6.24 13.57
N ILE A 155 -6.15 6.05 12.35
CA ILE A 155 -5.44 5.31 11.31
C ILE A 155 -4.22 6.11 10.85
N LEU A 156 -3.07 5.44 10.77
CA LEU A 156 -1.84 5.99 10.20
C LEU A 156 -1.66 5.44 8.78
N THR A 157 -1.32 6.31 7.82
CA THR A 157 -0.98 5.90 6.46
C THR A 157 0.47 6.27 6.16
N VAL A 158 1.26 5.28 5.76
CA VAL A 158 2.62 5.45 5.23
C VAL A 158 2.50 5.37 3.72
N ILE A 159 2.54 6.52 3.05
CA ILE A 159 2.49 6.61 1.60
C ILE A 159 3.85 7.07 1.12
N PRO A 160 4.45 6.41 0.12
CA PRO A 160 5.58 6.98 -0.57
C PRO A 160 5.15 8.27 -1.27
N VAL A 161 5.68 9.41 -0.82
CA VAL A 161 5.52 10.67 -1.54
C VAL A 161 6.62 10.71 -2.59
N PRO A 162 6.31 10.62 -3.91
CA PRO A 162 7.30 11.00 -4.91
C PRO A 162 7.65 12.46 -4.62
N GLY A 163 8.93 12.73 -4.35
CA GLY A 163 9.39 14.11 -4.25
C GLY A 163 8.96 14.83 -5.54
N ALA A 164 8.37 16.02 -5.41
CA ALA A 164 8.20 16.87 -6.58
C ALA A 164 9.58 16.98 -7.25
N LEU A 165 9.65 16.76 -8.57
CA LEU A 165 10.86 17.01 -9.35
C LEU A 165 11.14 18.51 -9.33
N VAL A 166 11.74 19.00 -8.25
CA VAL A 166 12.28 20.36 -8.14
C VAL A 166 13.67 20.29 -8.77
N ASP A 167 13.87 21.03 -9.86
CA ASP A 167 15.13 21.24 -10.58
C ASP A 167 15.72 20.07 -11.41
N VAL A 168 14.89 19.23 -12.01
CA VAL A 168 15.33 18.51 -13.22
C VAL A 168 14.78 19.24 -14.43
N ALA A 169 15.66 19.76 -15.29
CA ALA A 169 15.26 20.25 -16.60
C ALA A 169 14.64 19.08 -17.38
N ILE A 170 13.32 18.96 -17.33
CA ILE A 170 12.57 17.99 -18.12
C ILE A 170 12.79 18.39 -19.57
N ASN A 171 13.48 17.54 -20.34
CA ASN A 171 13.53 17.71 -21.79
C ASN A 171 12.12 17.41 -22.32
N LEU A 172 11.34 18.48 -22.51
CA LEU A 172 9.94 18.44 -22.91
C LEU A 172 9.74 18.01 -24.37
N SER A 173 10.80 17.67 -25.11
CA SER A 173 10.68 17.17 -26.50
C SER A 173 9.69 16.02 -26.61
N LEU A 174 9.84 14.97 -25.80
CA LEU A 174 8.93 13.81 -25.84
C LEU A 174 7.49 14.16 -25.43
N LEU A 175 7.31 15.13 -24.53
CA LEU A 175 5.97 15.60 -24.14
C LEU A 175 5.34 16.45 -25.25
N THR A 176 6.16 17.21 -25.98
CA THR A 176 5.75 18.05 -27.10
C THR A 176 5.40 17.17 -28.30
N ASP A 177 6.20 16.16 -28.60
CA ASP A 177 5.93 15.16 -29.65
C ASP A 177 4.65 14.37 -29.32
N ALA A 178 4.47 13.94 -28.06
CA ALA A 178 3.26 13.26 -27.63
C ALA A 178 2.01 14.16 -27.74
N LYS A 179 2.17 15.47 -27.55
CA LYS A 179 1.09 16.45 -27.69
C LYS A 179 0.77 16.74 -29.15
N GLU A 180 1.77 16.88 -30.02
CA GLU A 180 1.57 17.03 -31.47
C GLU A 180 0.90 15.80 -32.08
N ILE A 181 1.31 14.60 -31.67
CA ILE A 181 0.63 13.34 -32.08
C ILE A 181 -0.82 13.31 -31.57
N CYS A 182 -1.07 13.79 -30.35
CA CYS A 182 -2.43 13.93 -29.85
C CYS A 182 -3.25 14.97 -30.63
N ASP A 183 -2.65 16.09 -31.02
CA ASP A 183 -3.32 17.16 -31.77
C ASP A 183 -3.60 16.73 -33.23
N GLU A 184 -2.73 15.93 -33.85
CA GLU A 184 -2.96 15.32 -35.16
C GLU A 184 -4.09 14.28 -35.14
N VAL A 185 -4.28 13.57 -34.02
CA VAL A 185 -5.33 12.56 -33.85
C VAL A 185 -6.68 13.20 -33.48
N ASN A 186 -6.71 14.41 -32.94
CA ASN A 186 -7.90 15.04 -32.35
C ASN A 186 -8.67 16.02 -33.23
N ASN A 187 -8.91 15.66 -34.49
CA ASN A 187 -10.15 16.13 -35.12
C ASN A 187 -11.41 15.59 -34.41
N HIS A 188 -11.31 14.66 -33.44
CA HIS A 188 -12.39 14.32 -32.50
C HIS A 188 -11.88 13.99 -31.08
N SER A 189 -11.93 15.01 -30.19
CA SER A 189 -12.09 14.95 -28.72
C SER A 189 -11.00 14.29 -27.85
N CYS A 190 -10.06 15.10 -27.35
CA CYS A 190 -9.34 14.83 -26.10
C CYS A 190 -9.07 16.16 -25.37
N SER A 191 -9.46 16.24 -24.09
CA SER A 191 -9.19 17.39 -23.21
C SER A 191 -8.26 16.93 -22.09
N VAL A 192 -7.09 17.58 -21.98
CA VAL A 192 -6.17 17.41 -20.85
C VAL A 192 -6.39 18.59 -19.90
N ASN A 193 -6.97 18.33 -18.72
CA ASN A 193 -7.08 19.34 -17.65
C ASN A 193 -5.94 19.17 -16.65
N HIS A 194 -5.38 20.30 -16.22
CA HIS A 194 -4.50 20.43 -15.07
C HIS A 194 -5.33 20.68 -13.81
N GLU A 195 -5.15 19.84 -12.79
CA GLU A 195 -5.07 20.20 -11.36
C GLU A 195 -4.42 19.03 -10.60
#